data_AF-A0A378JI44-F1
#
_entry.id   AF-A0A378JI44-F1
#
_cell.length_a   1.000
_cell.length_b   1.000
_cell.length_c   1.000
_cell.angle_alpha   90.00
_cell.angle_beta   90.00
_cell.angle_gamma   90.00
#
_symmetry.space_group_name_H-M   'P 1'
#
loop_
_entity.id
_entity.type
_entity.pdbx_description
1 polymer ?
#
loop_
_entity_poly.entity_id
_entity_poly.type
_entity_poly.pdbx_seq_one_letter_code
_entity_poly.pdbx_strand_id
1 'polypeptide(L)'
;MIFSSRYELIFDKKNNTLQYITKNITGNKHLNFVLSDVSKISVEINISNRRDDNRTFRLFILMKDGQKYPVTSYLTSGAYLKRRIAKKINTFLNLNS
;
A
#
# COMPACT_ATOMS: atom_id res chain seq x y z
N MET A 1 -9.41 -20.02 -11.70
CA MET A 1 -9.72 -18.62 -12.05
C MET A 1 -8.96 -17.72 -11.08
N ILE A 2 -7.98 -16.93 -11.55
CA ILE A 2 -7.23 -15.99 -10.70
C ILE A 2 -7.98 -14.67 -10.76
N PHE A 3 -8.71 -14.33 -9.70
CA PHE A 3 -9.21 -12.97 -9.53
C PHE A 3 -8.01 -12.11 -9.14
N SER A 4 -7.78 -10.98 -9.82
CA SER A 4 -6.76 -10.02 -9.39
C SER A 4 -7.43 -8.70 -9.07
N SER A 5 -7.31 -8.25 -7.82
CA SER A 5 -7.65 -6.87 -7.49
C SER A 5 -6.54 -5.96 -7.99
N ARG A 6 -6.88 -4.80 -8.55
CA ARG A 6 -5.90 -3.73 -8.83
C ARG A 6 -6.14 -2.58 -7.87
N TYR A 7 -5.06 -2.03 -7.34
CA TYR A 7 -5.11 -0.84 -6.49
C TYR A 7 -4.53 0.34 -7.26
N GLU A 8 -5.22 1.45 -7.17
CA GLU A 8 -4.79 2.73 -7.73
C GLU A 8 -4.83 3.77 -6.62
N LEU A 9 -3.72 4.50 -6.49
CA LEU A 9 -3.55 5.56 -5.51
C LEU A 9 -3.33 6.87 -6.26
N ILE A 10 -4.15 7.86 -5.96
CA ILE A 10 -4.01 9.21 -6.52
C ILE A 10 -3.73 10.16 -5.37
N PHE A 11 -2.50 10.67 -5.34
CA PHE A 11 -2.04 11.62 -4.34
C PHE A 11 -2.18 13.04 -4.88
N ASP A 12 -3.07 13.85 -4.31
CA ASP A 12 -3.22 15.26 -4.63
C ASP A 12 -2.73 16.12 -3.46
N LYS A 13 -1.48 16.56 -3.58
CA LYS A 13 -0.82 17.42 -2.57
C LYS A 13 -1.44 18.81 -2.50
N LYS A 14 -2.01 19.31 -3.59
CA LYS A 14 -2.59 20.67 -3.64
C LYS A 14 -3.89 20.73 -2.85
N ASN A 15 -4.72 19.71 -3.00
CA ASN A 15 -6.02 19.62 -2.33
C ASN A 15 -5.98 18.79 -1.03
N ASN A 16 -4.80 18.32 -0.61
CA ASN A 16 -4.60 17.47 0.57
C ASN A 16 -5.46 16.20 0.56
N THR A 17 -5.59 15.53 -0.59
CA THR A 17 -6.41 14.31 -0.72
C THR A 17 -5.60 13.10 -1.20
N LEU A 18 -6.03 11.93 -0.73
CA LEU A 18 -5.61 10.63 -1.21
C LEU A 18 -6.85 9.86 -1.67
N GLN A 19 -6.93 9.56 -2.96
CA GLN A 19 -7.94 8.64 -3.47
C GLN A 19 -7.37 7.22 -3.51
N TYR A 20 -8.10 6.29 -2.93
CA TYR A 20 -7.78 4.88 -2.87
C TYR A 20 -8.86 4.10 -3.62
N ILE A 21 -8.47 3.54 -4.77
CA ILE A 21 -9.39 2.85 -5.66
C ILE A 21 -9.01 1.37 -5.71
N THR A 22 -9.94 0.50 -5.34
CA THR A 22 -9.81 -0.96 -5.50
C THR A 22 -10.69 -1.40 -6.66
N LYS A 23 -10.11 -1.95 -7.72
CA LYS A 23 -10.83 -2.49 -8.87
C LYS A 23 -10.91 -4.01 -8.74
N ASN A 24 -12.12 -4.52 -8.55
CA ASN A 24 -12.41 -5.95 -8.45
C ASN A 24 -13.38 -6.37 -9.56
N ILE A 25 -13.51 -7.68 -9.78
CA ILE A 25 -14.48 -8.23 -10.74
C ILE A 25 -15.93 -7.89 -10.41
N THR A 26 -16.24 -7.62 -9.14
CA THR A 26 -17.59 -7.25 -8.67
C THR A 26 -17.83 -5.74 -8.65
N GLY A 27 -16.86 -4.94 -9.12
CA GLY A 27 -16.96 -3.48 -9.15
C GLY A 27 -15.78 -2.77 -8.47
N ASN A 28 -15.83 -1.45 -8.53
CA ASN A 28 -14.79 -0.58 -8.00
C ASN A 28 -15.21 -0.02 -6.63
N LYS A 29 -14.32 -0.10 -5.65
CA LYS A 29 -14.46 0.60 -4.37
C LYS A 29 -13.59 1.85 -4.38
N HIS A 30 -14.22 3.00 -4.12
CA HIS A 30 -13.54 4.29 -4.01
C HIS A 30 -13.57 4.75 -2.55
N LEU A 31 -12.40 5.02 -1.98
CA LEU A 31 -12.23 5.63 -0.67
C LEU A 31 -11.43 6.92 -0.83
N ASN A 32 -11.83 7.96 -0.10
CA ASN A 32 -11.13 9.23 -0.05
C ASN A 32 -10.62 9.46 1.36
N PHE A 33 -9.34 9.78 1.48
CA PHE A 33 -8.68 10.11 2.73
C PHE A 33 -8.05 11.49 2.66
N VAL A 34 -7.85 12.09 3.82
CA VAL A 34 -7.02 13.28 3.95
C VAL A 34 -5.56 12.86 3.79
N LEU A 35 -4.81 13.49 2.90
CA LEU A 35 -3.43 13.10 2.62
C LEU A 35 -2.51 13.31 3.83
N SER A 36 -2.72 14.37 4.61
CA SER A 36 -1.98 14.64 5.84
C SER A 36 -2.22 13.61 6.96
N ASP A 37 -3.23 12.76 6.83
CA ASP A 37 -3.48 11.67 7.78
C ASP A 37 -2.69 10.40 7.42
N VAL A 38 -2.02 10.38 6.27
CA VAL A 38 -1.06 9.33 5.94
C VAL A 38 0.17 9.52 6.81
N SER A 39 0.48 8.50 7.62
CA SER A 39 1.71 8.47 8.42
C SER A 39 2.90 8.03 7.55
N LYS A 40 2.77 6.88 6.87
CA LYS A 40 3.81 6.37 5.95
C LYS A 40 3.28 5.27 5.04
N ILE A 41 3.96 5.05 3.92
CA ILE A 41 3.88 3.81 3.14
C ILE A 41 4.94 2.84 3.65
N SER A 42 4.56 1.59 3.89
CA SER A 42 5.48 0.56 4.38
C SER A 42 5.24 -0.79 3.73
N VAL A 43 6.17 -1.72 4.00
CA VAL A 43 6.11 -3.09 3.51
C VAL A 43 5.69 -3.98 4.67
N GLU A 44 4.56 -4.66 4.51
CA GLU A 44 4.17 -5.74 5.40
C GLU A 44 4.83 -7.04 4.94
N ILE A 45 5.34 -7.80 5.92
CA ILE A 45 6.00 -9.08 5.71
C ILE A 45 5.07 -10.16 6.24
N ASN A 46 4.71 -11.12 5.40
CA ASN A 46 4.08 -12.35 5.84
C ASN A 46 5.13 -13.47 5.82
N ILE A 47 5.30 -14.09 6.99
CA ILE A 47 6.16 -15.25 7.18
C ILE A 47 5.21 -16.45 7.28
N SER A 48 4.83 -17.02 6.13
CA SER A 48 3.77 -18.02 6.08
C SER A 48 4.18 -19.40 6.55
N ASN A 49 5.46 -19.68 6.82
CA ASN A 49 5.87 -20.85 7.60
C ASN A 49 7.32 -20.66 8.07
N ARG A 50 7.58 -20.87 9.38
CA ARG A 50 8.90 -20.72 10.01
C ARG A 50 9.97 -21.73 9.53
N ARG A 51 9.67 -22.56 8.53
CA ARG A 51 10.54 -23.63 8.02
C ARG A 51 10.95 -23.49 6.56
N ASP A 52 10.25 -22.65 5.79
CA ASP A 52 10.63 -22.37 4.40
C ASP A 52 10.95 -20.88 4.29
N ASP A 53 12.07 -20.53 3.65
CA ASP A 53 12.55 -19.17 3.40
C ASP A 53 11.62 -18.29 2.53
N ASN A 54 10.38 -18.70 2.35
CA ASN A 54 9.41 -18.08 1.45
C ASN A 54 8.67 -16.92 2.15
N ARG A 55 9.41 -15.84 2.41
CA ARG A 55 8.83 -14.57 2.88
C ARG A 55 8.11 -13.88 1.72
N THR A 56 6.88 -13.48 1.97
CA THR A 56 6.09 -12.73 1.00
C THR A 56 5.80 -11.32 1.52
N PHE A 57 5.68 -10.37 0.62
CA PHE A 57 5.69 -8.95 0.95
C PHE A 57 4.56 -8.22 0.24
N ARG A 58 3.92 -7.26 0.91
CA ARG A 58 2.94 -6.35 0.31
C ARG A 58 3.17 -4.92 0.75
N LEU A 59 2.76 -3.95 -0.07
CA LEU A 59 2.75 -2.56 0.33
C LEU A 59 1.45 -2.23 1.07
N PHE A 60 1.53 -1.36 2.06
CA PHE A 60 0.36 -0.79 2.72
C PHE A 60 0.58 0.69 3.07
N ILE A 61 -0.51 1.44 3.13
CA ILE A 61 -0.59 2.77 3.71
C ILE A 61 -0.87 2.62 5.19
N LEU A 62 -0.06 3.22 6.04
CA LEU A 62 -0.33 3.40 7.46
C LEU A 62 -0.92 4.81 7.66
N MET A 63 -2.13 4.86 8.18
CA MET A 63 -2.78 6.10 8.62
C MET A 63 -2.33 6.46 10.04
N LYS A 64 -2.42 7.74 10.42
CA LYS A 64 -2.04 8.23 11.75
C LYS A 64 -2.88 7.64 12.89
N ASP A 65 -4.11 7.24 12.60
CA ASP A 65 -5.00 6.53 13.52
C ASP A 65 -4.65 5.03 13.70
N GLY A 66 -3.60 4.56 13.02
CA GLY A 66 -3.13 3.18 13.07
C GLY A 66 -3.78 2.25 12.04
N GLN A 67 -4.78 2.72 11.27
CA GLN A 67 -5.40 1.90 10.23
C GLN A 67 -4.42 1.60 9.09
N LYS A 68 -4.55 0.42 8.49
CA LYS A 68 -3.70 -0.06 7.41
C LYS A 68 -4.52 -0.38 6.16
N TYR A 69 -4.12 0.18 5.02
CA TYR A 69 -4.75 -0.05 3.73
C TYR A 69 -3.78 -0.70 2.74
N PRO A 70 -4.03 -1.92 2.25
CA PRO A 70 -3.12 -2.61 1.33
C PRO A 70 -3.07 -1.89 -0.02
N VAL A 71 -1.87 -1.76 -0.59
CA VAL A 71 -1.62 -1.19 -1.92
C VAL A 71 -1.38 -2.29 -2.96
N THR A 72 -1.19 -3.53 -2.50
CA THR A 72 -1.09 -4.71 -3.37
C THR A 72 -1.94 -5.84 -2.81
N SER A 73 -2.63 -6.54 -3.70
CA SER A 73 -3.65 -7.56 -3.41
C SER A 73 -3.07 -8.83 -2.85
N TYR A 74 -1.87 -9.18 -3.32
CA TYR A 74 -1.18 -10.39 -2.93
C TYR A 74 0.17 -10.05 -2.33
N LEU A 75 0.56 -10.88 -1.37
CA LEU A 75 1.92 -10.90 -0.89
C LEU A 75 2.77 -11.60 -1.96
N THR A 76 3.82 -10.94 -2.44
CA THR A 76 4.73 -11.51 -3.44
C THR A 76 6.18 -11.36 -2.99
N SER A 77 7.08 -12.14 -3.59
CA SER A 77 8.52 -11.96 -3.43
C SER A 77 8.97 -10.55 -3.88
N GLY A 78 10.21 -10.18 -3.58
CA GLY A 78 10.77 -8.88 -3.98
C GLY A 78 10.65 -7.79 -2.91
N ALA A 79 11.12 -8.09 -1.70
CA ALA A 79 11.19 -7.13 -0.58
C ALA A 79 11.91 -5.83 -0.96
N TYR A 80 13.03 -5.95 -1.67
CA TYR A 80 13.87 -4.81 -2.03
C TYR A 80 13.14 -3.81 -2.94
N LEU A 81 12.47 -4.31 -3.98
CA LEU A 81 11.72 -3.44 -4.90
C LEU A 81 10.58 -2.73 -4.17
N LYS A 82 9.82 -3.44 -3.33
CA LYS A 82 8.72 -2.84 -2.56
C LYS A 82 9.24 -1.79 -1.57
N ARG A 83 10.36 -2.04 -0.89
CA ARG A 83 11.00 -1.04 -0.02
C ARG A 83 11.45 0.20 -0.80
N ARG A 84 12.00 0.04 -2.01
CA ARG A 84 12.35 1.18 -2.89
C ARG A 84 11.13 1.98 -3.30
N ILE A 85 10.03 1.33 -3.65
CA ILE A 85 8.76 2.00 -3.98
C ILE A 85 8.23 2.76 -2.77
N ALA A 86 8.15 2.12 -1.60
CA ALA A 86 7.72 2.77 -0.36
C ALA A 86 8.57 4.01 -0.05
N LYS A 87 9.90 3.90 -0.17
CA LYS A 87 10.82 5.04 0.03
C LYS A 87 10.52 6.17 -0.95
N LYS A 88 10.38 5.89 -2.25
CA LYS A 88 10.05 6.90 -3.26
C LYS A 88 8.73 7.62 -2.97
N ILE A 89 7.68 6.88 -2.57
CA ILE A 89 6.39 7.48 -2.24
C ILE A 89 6.50 8.33 -0.96
N ASN A 90 7.14 7.83 0.09
CA ASN A 90 7.34 8.60 1.32
C ASN A 90 8.11 9.89 1.06
N THR A 91 9.17 9.85 0.26
CA THR A 91 9.91 11.04 -0.16
C THR A 91 9.03 11.99 -0.97
N PHE A 92 8.25 11.50 -1.95
CA PHE A 92 7.34 12.33 -2.73
C PHE A 92 6.29 13.06 -1.87
N LEU A 93 5.79 12.37 -0.84
CA LEU A 93 4.82 12.89 0.11
C LEU A 93 5.44 13.73 1.23
N ASN A 94 6.76 13.89 1.27
CA ASN A 94 7.50 14.52 2.38
C ASN A 94 7.19 13.89 3.75
N LEU A 95 6.88 12.59 3.75
CA LEU A 95 6.70 11.78 4.95
C LEU A 95 8.09 11.34 5.40
N ASN A 96 8.81 12.25 6.05
CA ASN A 96 10.09 11.91 6.65
C ASN A 96 9.85 10.94 7.82
N SER A 97 10.50 9.78 7.75
CA SER A 97 10.61 8.85 8.88
C SER A 97 11.59 9.38 9.90
#